data_AF-A0A7V4UH27-F1
#
_entry.id   AF-A0A7V4UH27-F1
#
_cell.length_a   1.000
_cell.length_b   1.000
_cell.length_c   1.000
_cell.angle_alpha   90.00
_cell.angle_beta   90.00
_cell.angle_gamma   90.00
#
_symmetry.space_group_name_H-M   'P 1'
#
loop_
_entity.id
_entity.type
_entity.pdbx_description
1 polymer ?
#
loop_
_entity_poly.entity_id
_entity_poly.type
_entity_poly.pdbx_seq_one_letter_code
_entity_poly.pdbx_strand_id
1 'polypeptide(L)'
;TGELIGNSPFMNGLIALIMVLFLVTGTAYGYGAKTFSSLTNVIKAMEKALSSLGGLVLLFLVLSQFIAYFNYTNMGTILALSMAGGLKAANFPPLVLLIAFIIVVALIDLLITGAIAKWALFAPIFVPLLMELGVLPDAVLAAYRIADSPINSITPLNAYFALVVGFCQRYDKSAGVGTVVSLMLPYVVITFIVWTLLFVAWQQAGLPWGI
;
A
#
# COMPACT_ATOMS: atom_id res chain seq x y z
N THR A 1 31.22 8.03 8.46
CA THR A 1 31.58 6.61 8.68
C THR A 1 31.20 6.24 10.11
N GLY A 2 30.02 5.63 10.32
CA GLY A 2 29.60 5.19 11.66
C GLY A 2 28.09 5.16 11.95
N GLU A 3 27.26 5.82 11.15
CA GLU A 3 25.81 5.82 11.39
C GLU A 3 25.15 4.56 10.79
N LEU A 4 24.63 3.69 11.65
CA LEU A 4 23.84 2.51 11.28
C LEU A 4 22.45 2.92 10.77
N ILE A 5 21.91 4.03 11.27
CA ILE A 5 20.57 4.56 11.01
C ILE A 5 20.72 5.85 10.18
N GLY A 6 19.93 6.00 9.12
CA GLY A 6 20.00 7.11 8.15
C GLY A 6 20.34 6.63 6.74
N ASN A 7 20.98 7.48 5.93
CA ASN A 7 21.45 7.13 4.58
C ASN A 7 22.72 6.25 4.63
N SER A 8 22.59 5.05 5.17
CA SER A 8 23.66 4.06 5.31
C SER A 8 23.50 2.93 4.28
N PRO A 9 24.59 2.25 3.87
CA PRO A 9 24.49 1.05 3.02
C PRO A 9 23.60 -0.03 3.61
N PHE A 10 23.51 -0.09 4.95
CA PHE A 10 22.63 -1.02 5.66
C PHE A 10 21.15 -0.68 5.44
N MET A 11 20.74 0.58 5.66
CA MET A 11 19.35 1.00 5.47
C MET A 11 18.92 0.94 4.00
N ASN A 12 19.79 1.32 3.07
CA ASN A 12 19.53 1.22 1.63
C ASN A 12 19.45 -0.24 1.15
N GLY A 13 20.19 -1.16 1.79
CA GLY A 13 20.20 -2.59 1.50
C GLY A 13 19.22 -3.42 2.32
N LEU A 14 18.41 -2.81 3.19
CA LEU A 14 17.61 -3.52 4.19
C LEU A 14 16.64 -4.52 3.57
N ILE A 15 16.02 -4.15 2.44
CA ILE A 15 15.09 -5.03 1.70
C ILE A 15 15.82 -6.29 1.21
N ALA A 16 17.04 -6.15 0.67
CA ALA A 16 17.85 -7.29 0.22
C ALA A 16 18.26 -8.18 1.40
N LEU A 17 18.56 -7.58 2.56
CA LEU A 17 18.90 -8.33 3.77
C LEU A 17 17.70 -9.14 4.29
N ILE A 18 16.50 -8.55 4.33
CA ILE A 18 15.26 -9.25 4.69
C ILE A 18 14.99 -10.40 3.72
N MET A 19 15.20 -10.18 2.41
CA MET A 19 15.07 -11.22 1.39
C MET A 19 16.02 -12.40 1.66
N VAL A 20 17.31 -12.14 1.92
CA VAL A 20 18.29 -13.19 2.22
C VAL A 20 17.92 -13.91 3.52
N LEU A 21 17.47 -13.19 4.55
CA LEU A 21 17.05 -13.79 5.80
C LEU A 21 15.87 -14.75 5.60
N PHE A 22 14.83 -14.34 4.87
CA PHE A 22 13.70 -15.22 4.56
C PHE A 22 14.06 -16.38 3.63
N LEU A 23 14.98 -16.18 2.69
CA LEU A 23 15.49 -17.26 1.87
C LEU A 23 16.20 -18.30 2.73
N VAL A 24 17.11 -17.89 3.60
CA VAL A 24 17.88 -18.80 4.47
C VAL A 24 16.96 -19.53 5.44
N THR A 25 16.07 -18.82 6.15
CA THR A 25 15.18 -19.45 7.14
C THR A 25 14.14 -20.34 6.46
N GLY A 26 13.57 -19.91 5.34
CA GLY A 26 12.62 -20.70 4.56
C GLY A 26 13.25 -21.98 3.97
N THR A 27 14.48 -21.88 3.46
CA THR A 27 15.23 -23.05 2.98
C THR A 27 15.60 -24.00 4.12
N ALA A 28 16.11 -23.48 5.25
CA ALA A 28 16.44 -24.29 6.42
C ALA A 28 15.22 -25.04 6.97
N TYR A 29 14.08 -24.34 7.08
CA TYR A 29 12.81 -24.96 7.46
C TYR A 29 12.37 -26.03 6.46
N GLY A 30 12.48 -25.75 5.15
CA GLY A 30 12.09 -26.71 4.11
C GLY A 30 12.89 -28.01 4.16
N TYR A 31 14.20 -27.94 4.44
CA TYR A 31 15.02 -29.13 4.68
C TYR A 31 14.63 -29.84 5.98
N GLY A 32 14.42 -29.10 7.08
CA GLY A 32 14.02 -29.67 8.37
C GLY A 32 12.66 -30.37 8.33
N ALA A 33 11.69 -29.78 7.63
CA ALA A 33 10.37 -30.34 7.39
C ALA A 33 10.34 -31.42 6.29
N LYS A 34 11.48 -31.71 5.66
CA LYS A 34 11.63 -32.65 4.53
C LYS A 34 10.74 -32.32 3.31
N THR A 35 10.31 -31.07 3.18
CA THR A 35 9.58 -30.60 1.99
C THR A 35 10.55 -30.23 0.86
N PHE A 36 11.79 -29.88 1.19
CA PHE A 36 12.90 -29.75 0.25
C PHE A 36 13.90 -30.89 0.45
N SER A 37 14.19 -31.60 -0.64
CA SER A 37 15.17 -32.70 -0.68
C SER A 37 16.44 -32.33 -1.44
N SER A 38 16.44 -31.23 -2.19
CA SER A 38 17.58 -30.76 -2.97
C SER A 38 17.49 -29.25 -3.25
N LEU A 39 18.63 -28.68 -3.68
CA LEU A 39 18.71 -27.29 -4.13
C LEU A 39 17.74 -26.99 -5.28
N THR A 40 17.47 -27.96 -6.14
CA THR A 40 16.51 -27.82 -7.25
C THR A 40 15.10 -27.50 -6.75
N ASN A 41 14.70 -28.02 -5.58
CA ASN A 41 13.38 -27.69 -5.02
C ASN A 41 13.32 -26.23 -4.55
N VAL A 42 14.43 -25.71 -4.01
CA VAL A 42 14.53 -24.30 -3.62
C VAL A 42 14.42 -23.40 -4.85
N ILE A 43 15.17 -23.71 -5.92
CA ILE A 43 15.11 -22.95 -7.18
C ILE A 43 13.70 -23.00 -7.77
N LYS A 44 13.04 -24.16 -7.80
CA LYS A 44 11.65 -24.28 -8.26
C LYS A 44 10.67 -23.45 -7.43
N ALA A 45 10.88 -23.34 -6.11
CA ALA A 45 10.07 -22.49 -5.26
C ALA A 45 10.26 -21.00 -5.61
N MET A 46 11.50 -20.58 -5.89
CA MET A 46 11.81 -19.22 -6.35
C MET A 46 11.19 -18.93 -7.73
N GLU A 47 11.31 -19.86 -8.68
CA GLU A 47 10.69 -19.76 -10.01
C GLU A 47 9.18 -19.62 -9.91
N LYS A 48 8.53 -20.43 -9.04
CA LYS A 48 7.09 -20.35 -8.81
C LYS A 48 6.68 -19.00 -8.22
N ALA A 49 7.46 -18.45 -7.29
CA ALA A 49 7.21 -17.14 -6.73
C ALA A 49 7.31 -16.05 -7.81
N LEU A 50 8.38 -16.05 -8.62
CA LEU A 50 8.55 -15.09 -9.73
C LEU A 50 7.46 -15.21 -10.79
N SER A 51 7.09 -16.44 -11.17
CA SER A 51 6.04 -16.71 -12.15
C SER A 51 4.69 -16.15 -11.71
N SER A 52 4.38 -16.23 -10.41
CA SER A 52 3.14 -15.66 -9.85
C SER A 52 3.06 -14.13 -9.97
N LEU A 53 4.20 -13.44 -10.18
CA LEU A 53 4.27 -12.00 -10.36
C LEU A 53 4.20 -11.55 -11.82
N GLY A 54 4.09 -12.46 -12.79
CA GLY A 54 4.14 -12.12 -14.22
C GLY A 54 3.13 -11.04 -14.64
N GLY A 55 1.89 -11.13 -14.13
CA GLY A 55 0.86 -10.11 -14.38
C GLY A 55 1.21 -8.75 -13.77
N LEU A 56 1.82 -8.75 -12.57
CA LEU A 56 2.26 -7.53 -11.90
C LEU A 56 3.43 -6.86 -12.65
N VAL A 57 4.37 -7.66 -13.17
CA VAL A 57 5.48 -7.15 -13.98
C VAL A 57 4.97 -6.48 -15.26
N LEU A 58 4.00 -7.10 -15.94
CA LEU A 58 3.38 -6.49 -17.13
C LEU A 58 2.65 -5.18 -16.78
N LEU A 59 1.92 -5.15 -15.66
CA LEU A 59 1.26 -3.94 -15.18
C LEU A 59 2.28 -2.82 -14.90
N PHE A 60 3.38 -3.13 -14.21
CA PHE A 60 4.45 -2.16 -13.96
C PHE A 60 5.10 -1.64 -15.23
N LEU A 61 5.27 -2.48 -16.25
CA LEU A 61 5.76 -2.05 -17.54
C LEU A 61 4.85 -0.97 -18.16
N VAL A 62 3.53 -1.19 -18.13
CA VAL A 62 2.56 -0.21 -18.66
C VAL A 62 2.56 1.07 -17.82
N LEU A 63 2.53 0.93 -16.49
CA LEU A 63 2.55 2.06 -15.57
C LEU A 63 3.84 2.88 -15.68
N SER A 64 4.99 2.24 -15.89
CA SER A 64 6.25 2.97 -16.05
C SER A 64 6.23 3.83 -17.30
N GLN A 65 5.63 3.35 -18.41
CA GLN A 65 5.47 4.17 -19.62
C GLN A 65 4.51 5.32 -19.38
N PHE A 66 3.38 5.08 -18.71
CA PHE A 66 2.44 6.14 -18.33
C PHE A 66 3.13 7.23 -17.50
N ILE A 67 3.84 6.86 -16.43
CA ILE A 67 4.56 7.81 -15.56
C ILE A 67 5.63 8.56 -16.36
N ALA A 68 6.36 7.88 -17.25
CA ALA A 68 7.37 8.51 -18.09
C ALA A 68 6.76 9.60 -19.00
N TYR A 69 5.66 9.29 -19.70
CA TYR A 69 4.98 10.28 -20.54
C TYR A 69 4.30 11.39 -19.73
N PHE A 70 3.73 11.05 -18.58
CA PHE A 70 3.08 12.00 -17.68
C PHE A 70 4.09 13.02 -17.11
N ASN A 71 5.29 12.57 -16.77
CA ASN A 71 6.39 13.43 -16.35
C ASN A 71 6.97 14.23 -17.52
N TYR A 72 7.20 13.60 -18.68
CA TYR A 72 7.73 14.26 -19.88
C TYR A 72 6.84 15.43 -20.33
N THR A 73 5.52 15.25 -20.26
CA THR A 73 4.53 16.28 -20.62
C THR A 73 4.26 17.30 -19.52
N ASN A 74 4.88 17.15 -18.33
CA ASN A 74 4.63 17.96 -17.14
C ASN A 74 3.16 18.00 -16.69
N MET A 75 2.33 17.02 -17.11
CA MET A 75 0.91 16.99 -16.73
C MET A 75 0.73 16.89 -15.22
N GLY A 76 1.57 16.10 -14.53
CA GLY A 76 1.53 15.97 -13.07
C GLY A 76 1.74 17.30 -12.36
N THR A 77 2.77 18.03 -12.77
CA THR A 77 3.08 19.37 -12.24
C THR A 77 1.93 20.35 -12.50
N ILE A 78 1.37 20.37 -13.70
CA ILE A 78 0.26 21.27 -14.05
C ILE A 78 -0.99 20.97 -13.22
N LEU A 79 -1.34 19.69 -13.08
CA LEU A 79 -2.48 19.25 -12.26
C LEU A 79 -2.27 19.58 -10.79
N ALA A 80 -1.07 19.30 -10.25
CA ALA A 80 -0.70 19.65 -8.89
C ALA A 80 -0.82 21.15 -8.64
N LEU A 81 -0.23 22.00 -9.48
CA LEU A 81 -0.30 23.46 -9.35
C LEU A 81 -1.74 23.99 -9.43
N SER A 82 -2.55 23.43 -10.33
CA SER A 82 -3.96 23.82 -10.48
C SER A 82 -4.79 23.50 -9.24
N MET A 83 -4.59 22.33 -8.64
CA MET A 83 -5.25 21.93 -7.40
C MET A 83 -4.68 22.69 -6.18
N ALA A 84 -3.36 22.89 -6.14
CA ALA A 84 -2.67 23.62 -5.09
C ALA A 84 -3.15 25.07 -5.01
N GLY A 85 -3.40 25.74 -6.14
CA GLY A 85 -3.95 27.10 -6.15
C GLY A 85 -5.26 27.22 -5.38
N GLY A 86 -6.18 26.27 -5.56
CA GLY A 86 -7.45 26.23 -4.83
C GLY A 86 -7.28 25.90 -3.34
N LEU A 87 -6.39 24.96 -3.01
CA LEU A 87 -6.15 24.53 -1.63
C LEU A 87 -5.33 25.55 -0.83
N LYS A 88 -4.39 26.26 -1.47
CA LYS A 88 -3.60 27.36 -0.87
C LYS A 88 -4.49 28.54 -0.53
N ALA A 89 -5.44 28.89 -1.40
CA ALA A 89 -6.39 29.97 -1.14
C ALA A 89 -7.28 29.67 0.09
N ALA A 90 -7.59 28.40 0.34
CA ALA A 90 -8.33 27.97 1.53
C ALA A 90 -7.48 27.92 2.82
N ASN A 91 -6.15 28.02 2.72
CA ASN A 91 -5.18 28.02 3.82
C ASN A 91 -5.38 26.86 4.83
N PHE A 92 -5.64 25.66 4.32
CA PHE A 92 -5.84 24.50 5.19
C PHE A 92 -4.54 24.04 5.85
N PRO A 93 -4.57 23.68 7.16
CA PRO A 93 -3.43 23.06 7.82
C PRO A 93 -3.03 21.73 7.14
N PRO A 94 -1.72 21.38 7.11
CA PRO A 94 -1.24 20.12 6.55
C PRO A 94 -1.95 18.87 7.06
N LEU A 95 -2.33 18.85 8.35
CA LEU A 95 -3.07 17.76 8.96
C LEU A 95 -4.47 17.57 8.34
N VAL A 96 -5.17 18.67 8.06
CA VAL A 96 -6.51 18.64 7.45
C VAL A 96 -6.42 18.12 6.02
N LEU A 97 -5.38 18.51 5.28
CA LEU A 97 -5.11 18.02 3.93
C LEU A 97 -4.85 16.51 3.91
N LEU A 98 -4.06 16.00 4.87
CA LEU A 98 -3.80 14.57 5.02
C LEU A 98 -5.05 13.78 5.39
N ILE A 99 -5.89 14.28 6.30
CA ILE A 99 -7.16 13.63 6.65
C ILE A 99 -8.10 13.61 5.43
N ALA A 100 -8.21 14.72 4.69
CA ALA A 100 -9.00 14.77 3.47
C ALA A 100 -8.49 13.75 2.43
N PHE A 101 -7.16 13.64 2.29
CA PHE A 101 -6.54 12.65 1.43
C PHE A 101 -6.88 11.21 1.86
N ILE A 102 -6.83 10.89 3.16
CA ILE A 102 -7.23 9.59 3.70
C ILE A 102 -8.68 9.25 3.30
N ILE A 103 -9.60 10.20 3.46
CA ILE A 103 -11.02 10.00 3.11
C ILE A 103 -11.19 9.78 1.61
N VAL A 104 -10.55 10.60 0.77
CA VAL A 104 -10.62 10.46 -0.69
C VAL A 104 -10.08 9.11 -1.15
N VAL A 105 -8.93 8.68 -0.63
CA VAL A 105 -8.35 7.37 -0.97
C VAL A 105 -9.28 6.24 -0.53
N ALA A 106 -9.86 6.32 0.67
CA ALA A 106 -10.78 5.30 1.18
C ALA A 106 -12.05 5.18 0.32
N LEU A 107 -12.59 6.30 -0.18
CA LEU A 107 -13.74 6.28 -1.09
C LEU A 107 -13.39 5.64 -2.43
N ILE A 108 -12.23 5.95 -3.00
CA ILE A 108 -11.80 5.37 -4.27
C ILE A 108 -11.46 3.89 -4.13
N ASP A 109 -11.02 3.46 -2.94
CA ASP A 109 -10.71 2.06 -2.66
C ASP A 109 -11.92 1.12 -2.73
N LEU A 110 -13.14 1.65 -2.55
CA LEU A 110 -14.35 0.86 -2.81
C LEU A 110 -14.49 0.48 -4.29
N LEU A 111 -13.90 1.25 -5.21
CA LEU A 111 -14.02 1.07 -6.67
C LEU A 111 -12.80 0.38 -7.29
N ILE A 112 -11.60 0.74 -6.84
CA ILE A 112 -10.33 0.27 -7.43
C ILE A 112 -9.61 -0.57 -6.40
N THR A 113 -9.58 -1.89 -6.62
CA THR A 113 -8.86 -2.83 -5.77
C THR A 113 -7.42 -2.99 -6.22
N GLY A 114 -6.48 -2.95 -5.29
CA GLY A 114 -5.05 -3.19 -5.56
C GLY A 114 -4.17 -2.03 -5.12
N ALA A 115 -3.59 -2.18 -3.92
CA ALA A 115 -2.76 -1.17 -3.26
C ALA A 115 -1.63 -0.62 -4.15
N ILE A 116 -0.94 -1.51 -4.87
CA ILE A 116 0.24 -1.10 -5.64
C ILE A 116 -0.15 -0.38 -6.93
N ALA A 117 -1.14 -0.89 -7.66
CA ALA A 117 -1.60 -0.32 -8.92
C ALA A 117 -2.19 1.09 -8.71
N LYS A 118 -3.01 1.22 -7.66
CA LYS A 118 -3.64 2.49 -7.30
C LYS A 118 -2.62 3.52 -6.82
N TRP A 119 -1.67 3.12 -5.96
CA TRP A 119 -0.59 4.00 -5.56
C TRP A 119 0.23 4.51 -6.75
N ALA A 120 0.57 3.64 -7.70
CA ALA A 120 1.33 4.04 -8.88
C ALA A 120 0.63 5.10 -9.75
N LEU A 121 -0.71 5.12 -9.75
CA LEU A 121 -1.50 6.17 -10.41
C LEU A 121 -1.58 7.46 -9.59
N PHE A 122 -1.71 7.33 -8.26
CA PHE A 122 -1.92 8.49 -7.36
C PHE A 122 -0.63 9.22 -7.02
N ALA A 123 0.48 8.49 -6.85
CA ALA A 123 1.74 9.06 -6.40
C ALA A 123 2.23 10.21 -7.29
N PRO A 124 2.22 10.12 -8.63
CA PRO A 124 2.66 11.22 -9.50
C PRO A 124 1.80 12.50 -9.41
N ILE A 125 0.60 12.43 -8.83
CA ILE A 125 -0.35 13.55 -8.74
C ILE A 125 -0.38 14.11 -7.32
N PHE A 126 -0.65 13.24 -6.34
CA PHE A 126 -0.87 13.65 -4.95
C PHE A 126 0.43 13.92 -4.18
N VAL A 127 1.52 13.22 -4.49
CA VAL A 127 2.80 13.47 -3.80
C VAL A 127 3.33 14.87 -4.14
N PRO A 128 3.45 15.29 -5.42
CA PRO A 128 3.86 16.65 -5.74
C PRO A 128 2.91 17.72 -5.18
N LEU A 129 1.60 17.50 -5.29
CA LEU A 129 0.58 18.42 -4.75
C LEU A 129 0.76 18.66 -3.25
N LEU A 130 0.83 17.59 -2.46
CA LEU A 130 0.92 17.70 -1.01
C LEU A 130 2.30 18.22 -0.57
N MET A 131 3.37 17.90 -1.30
CA MET A 131 4.68 18.52 -1.10
C MET A 131 4.65 20.03 -1.31
N GLU A 132 3.94 20.50 -2.34
CA GLU A 132 3.76 21.94 -2.61
C GLU A 132 2.96 22.65 -1.49
N LEU A 133 2.18 21.88 -0.72
CA LEU A 133 1.42 22.33 0.44
C LEU A 133 2.16 22.09 1.77
N GLY A 134 3.45 21.72 1.72
CA GLY A 134 4.32 21.57 2.90
C GLY A 134 4.22 20.21 3.61
N VAL A 135 3.69 19.18 2.95
CA VAL A 135 3.59 17.81 3.50
C VAL A 135 4.76 16.96 3.00
N LEU A 136 5.37 16.18 3.90
CA LEU A 136 6.43 15.24 3.53
C LEU A 136 5.87 14.06 2.71
N PRO A 137 6.59 13.58 1.68
CA PRO A 137 6.13 12.46 0.84
C PRO A 137 5.87 11.18 1.63
N ASP A 138 6.66 10.92 2.69
CA ASP A 138 6.51 9.74 3.54
C ASP A 138 5.19 9.78 4.34
N ALA A 139 4.75 10.97 4.74
CA ALA A 139 3.46 11.17 5.40
C ALA A 139 2.28 10.91 4.43
N VAL A 140 2.44 11.29 3.15
CA VAL A 140 1.46 10.99 2.10
C VAL A 140 1.35 9.49 1.88
N LEU A 141 2.49 8.78 1.80
CA LEU A 141 2.50 7.33 1.68
C LEU A 141 1.86 6.65 2.91
N ALA A 142 2.18 7.11 4.12
CA ALA A 142 1.57 6.60 5.35
C ALA A 142 0.05 6.80 5.36
N ALA A 143 -0.43 8.00 5.01
CA ALA A 143 -1.85 8.32 4.89
C ALA A 143 -2.54 7.42 3.85
N TYR A 144 -1.92 7.21 2.69
CA TYR A 144 -2.42 6.31 1.67
C TYR A 144 -2.57 4.87 2.19
N ARG A 145 -1.57 4.35 2.91
CA ARG A 145 -1.59 2.98 3.46
C ARG A 145 -2.69 2.79 4.51
N ILE A 146 -2.93 3.81 5.34
CA ILE A 146 -4.00 3.80 6.33
C ILE A 146 -5.37 3.81 5.67
N ALA A 147 -5.52 4.55 4.59
CA ALA A 147 -6.78 4.62 3.85
C ALA A 147 -7.10 3.33 3.09
N ASP A 148 -6.09 2.73 2.45
CA ASP A 148 -6.22 1.56 1.58
C ASP A 148 -6.47 0.25 2.36
N SER A 149 -5.92 0.09 3.56
CA SER A 149 -5.95 -1.23 4.22
C SER A 149 -7.35 -1.65 4.72
N PRO A 150 -8.12 -0.79 5.43
CA PRO A 150 -9.39 -1.21 6.01
C PRO A 150 -10.45 -1.54 4.96
N ILE A 151 -10.55 -0.72 3.89
CA ILE A 151 -11.59 -0.84 2.87
C ILE A 151 -11.44 -2.13 2.03
N ASN A 152 -10.21 -2.60 1.84
CA ASN A 152 -9.91 -3.89 1.19
C ASN A 152 -10.62 -5.11 1.85
N SER A 153 -11.07 -4.99 3.10
CA SER A 153 -11.79 -6.06 3.82
C SER A 153 -13.28 -6.16 3.48
N ILE A 154 -13.87 -5.09 2.95
CA ILE A 154 -15.31 -5.02 2.64
C ILE A 154 -15.60 -4.90 1.15
N THR A 155 -14.58 -4.66 0.31
CA THR A 155 -14.80 -4.53 -1.13
C THR A 155 -15.04 -5.91 -1.80
N PRO A 156 -16.23 -6.16 -2.38
CA PRO A 156 -16.52 -7.42 -3.08
C PRO A 156 -15.70 -7.62 -4.35
N LEU A 157 -15.07 -6.54 -4.83
CA LEU A 157 -14.20 -6.55 -6.00
C LEU A 157 -12.83 -7.18 -5.70
N ASN A 158 -12.49 -7.39 -4.43
CA ASN A 158 -11.24 -8.04 -4.04
C ASN A 158 -11.27 -9.52 -4.44
N ALA A 159 -10.22 -9.98 -5.14
CA ALA A 159 -10.10 -11.36 -5.61
C ALA A 159 -10.19 -12.42 -4.49
N TYR A 160 -9.81 -12.07 -3.26
CA TYR A 160 -9.90 -12.96 -2.10
C TYR A 160 -11.29 -12.95 -1.44
N PHE A 161 -12.15 -11.98 -1.76
CA PHE A 161 -13.46 -11.84 -1.12
C PHE A 161 -14.35 -13.06 -1.37
N ALA A 162 -14.36 -13.58 -2.60
CA ALA A 162 -15.12 -14.78 -2.96
C ALA A 162 -14.67 -16.01 -2.15
N LEU A 163 -13.36 -16.13 -1.89
CA LEU A 163 -12.81 -17.20 -1.05
C LEU A 163 -13.30 -17.07 0.40
N VAL A 164 -13.32 -15.85 0.95
CA VAL A 164 -13.82 -15.57 2.30
C VAL A 164 -15.30 -15.93 2.43
N VAL A 165 -16.13 -15.56 1.45
CA VAL A 165 -17.55 -15.97 1.41
C VAL A 165 -17.67 -17.50 1.42
N GLY A 166 -16.85 -18.21 0.64
CA GLY A 166 -16.81 -19.68 0.64
C GLY A 166 -16.45 -20.28 2.00
N PHE A 167 -15.54 -19.65 2.76
CA PHE A 167 -15.24 -20.07 4.13
C PHE A 167 -16.39 -19.81 5.10
N CYS A 168 -17.10 -18.68 4.97
CA CYS A 168 -18.31 -18.42 5.76
C CYS A 168 -19.42 -19.44 5.45
N GLN A 169 -19.61 -19.80 4.17
CA GLN A 169 -20.60 -20.78 3.73
C GLN A 169 -20.39 -22.19 4.28
N ARG A 170 -19.19 -22.50 4.78
CA ARG A 170 -18.91 -23.75 5.47
C ARG A 170 -19.64 -23.85 6.82
N TYR A 171 -19.84 -22.73 7.50
CA TYR A 171 -20.47 -22.65 8.82
C TYR A 171 -21.92 -22.15 8.74
N ASP A 172 -22.20 -21.23 7.82
CA ASP A 172 -23.54 -20.70 7.55
C ASP A 172 -23.83 -20.75 6.04
N LYS A 173 -24.63 -21.73 5.63
CA LYS A 173 -25.03 -21.95 4.23
C LYS A 173 -25.75 -20.77 3.60
N SER A 174 -26.35 -19.88 4.40
CA SER A 174 -27.07 -18.70 3.93
C SER A 174 -26.17 -17.47 3.75
N ALA A 175 -24.90 -17.56 4.17
CA ALA A 175 -23.96 -16.46 4.07
C ALA A 175 -23.68 -16.09 2.61
N GLY A 176 -23.93 -14.81 2.28
CA GLY A 176 -23.62 -14.21 0.99
C GLY A 176 -22.66 -13.04 1.12
N VAL A 177 -22.46 -12.32 0.02
CA VAL A 177 -21.63 -11.10 -0.03
C VAL A 177 -22.09 -10.09 1.03
N GLY A 178 -23.39 -9.81 1.08
CA GLY A 178 -23.96 -8.86 2.05
C GLY A 178 -23.75 -9.27 3.50
N THR A 179 -23.77 -10.58 3.81
CA THR A 179 -23.52 -11.10 5.17
C THR A 179 -22.08 -10.81 5.59
N VAL A 180 -21.11 -11.09 4.72
CA VAL A 180 -19.69 -10.84 4.99
C VAL A 180 -19.39 -9.36 5.10
N VAL A 181 -19.91 -8.53 4.17
CA VAL A 181 -19.74 -7.07 4.23
C VAL A 181 -20.33 -6.51 5.53
N SER A 182 -21.55 -6.90 5.89
CA SER A 182 -22.21 -6.40 7.10
C SER A 182 -21.48 -6.84 8.37
N LEU A 183 -20.93 -8.05 8.38
CA LEU A 183 -20.13 -8.57 9.49
C LEU A 183 -18.81 -7.81 9.65
N MET A 184 -18.15 -7.46 8.54
CA MET A 184 -16.85 -6.79 8.53
C MET A 184 -16.95 -5.27 8.67
N LEU A 185 -18.08 -4.66 8.33
CA LEU A 185 -18.26 -3.21 8.35
C LEU A 185 -17.91 -2.57 9.70
N PRO A 186 -18.33 -3.10 10.87
CA PRO A 186 -17.93 -2.54 12.16
C PRO A 186 -16.42 -2.57 12.38
N TYR A 187 -15.75 -3.67 11.98
CA TYR A 187 -14.29 -3.80 12.09
C TYR A 187 -13.56 -2.80 11.22
N VAL A 188 -14.04 -2.58 10.00
CA VAL A 188 -13.47 -1.60 9.07
C VAL A 188 -13.62 -0.19 9.64
N VAL A 189 -14.81 0.19 10.12
CA VAL A 189 -15.05 1.51 10.70
C VAL A 189 -14.17 1.75 11.93
N ILE A 190 -14.11 0.79 12.86
CA ILE A 190 -13.28 0.90 14.06
C ILE A 190 -11.80 1.00 13.69
N THR A 191 -11.30 0.13 12.80
CA THR A 191 -9.89 0.13 12.38
C THR A 191 -9.54 1.44 11.68
N PHE A 192 -10.41 1.92 10.79
CA PHE A 192 -10.21 3.18 10.07
C PHE A 192 -10.13 4.37 11.03
N ILE A 193 -11.02 4.45 12.02
CA ILE A 193 -10.98 5.50 13.04
C ILE A 193 -9.71 5.39 13.89
N VAL A 194 -9.40 4.21 14.42
CA VAL A 194 -8.23 4.00 15.30
C VAL A 194 -6.93 4.32 14.57
N TRP A 195 -6.77 3.88 13.32
CA TRP A 195 -5.58 4.18 12.54
C TRP A 195 -5.49 5.66 12.13
N THR A 196 -6.61 6.29 11.80
CA THR A 196 -6.63 7.74 11.54
C THR A 196 -6.26 8.52 12.80
N LEU A 197 -6.75 8.12 13.97
CA LEU A 197 -6.37 8.74 15.25
C LEU A 197 -4.88 8.52 15.56
N LEU A 198 -4.36 7.32 15.32
CA LEU A 198 -2.93 7.03 15.47
C LEU A 198 -2.09 7.91 14.56
N PHE A 199 -2.50 8.06 13.29
CA PHE A 199 -1.83 8.94 12.33
C PHE A 199 -1.83 10.40 12.76
N VAL A 200 -2.97 10.89 13.24
CA VAL A 200 -3.12 12.26 13.75
C VAL A 200 -2.24 12.48 14.98
N ALA A 201 -2.19 11.51 15.90
CA ALA A 201 -1.33 11.57 17.07
C ALA A 201 0.16 11.57 16.67
N TRP A 202 0.54 10.73 15.69
CA TRP A 202 1.91 10.64 15.19
C TRP A 202 2.37 11.94 14.54
N GLN A 203 1.52 12.52 13.68
CA GLN A 203 1.80 13.81 13.02
C GLN A 203 1.94 14.95 14.03
N GLN A 204 1.08 15.01 15.04
CA GLN A 204 1.13 16.05 16.07
C GLN A 204 2.32 15.89 17.01
N ALA A 205 2.73 14.65 17.30
CA ALA A 205 3.94 14.38 18.06
C ALA A 205 5.22 14.70 17.28
N GLY A 206 5.13 15.04 15.99
CA GLY A 206 6.28 15.36 15.14
C GLY A 206 7.23 14.18 14.95
N LEU A 207 6.71 12.95 15.09
CA LEU A 207 7.50 11.74 14.98
C LEU A 207 7.90 11.50 13.52
N PRO A 208 9.12 11.01 13.26
CA PRO A 208 9.55 10.70 11.91
C PRO A 208 8.70 9.57 11.32
N TRP A 209 8.30 9.71 10.05
CA TRP A 209 7.55 8.69 9.29
C TRP A 209 8.42 7.57 8.75
N GLY A 210 9.73 7.78 8.78
CA GLY A 210 10.76 6.90 8.24
C GLY A 210 12.14 7.35 8.71
N ILE A 211 13.18 6.69 8.18
CA ILE A 211 14.60 6.95 8.46
C ILE A 211 15.21 7.66 7.26
#